data_AF-A0A967DFU6-F1
#
_entry.id   AF-A0A967DFU6-F1
#
_cell.length_a   1.000
_cell.length_b   1.000
_cell.length_c   1.000
_cell.angle_alpha   90.00
_cell.angle_beta   90.00
_cell.angle_gamma   90.00
#
_symmetry.space_group_name_H-M   'P 1'
#
loop_
_entity.id
_entity.type
_entity.pdbx_description
1 polymer ?
#
loop_
_entity_poly.entity_id
_entity_poly.type
_entity_poly.pdbx_seq_one_letter_code
_entity_poly.pdbx_strand_id
1 'polypeptide(L)'
;MTLRDVFESGLRMAQASATVMRFLPGSGALADWKELDNKLEAFRLFQYPEKEVGDALRDGAVRMALRLPDFRGIWVLEGIAYERATRSAEPSAAVLPDRTGVSTHAGIGTALAEKALQGLGKTAGPREFAGMIEEYAAAARARSRPDWEPAALEPLGLVVRGLYPEWLRAISDAMPEAEMKSLYWHGAGRSAYFAPSGFIPLPGAHGRMLASAREDAPDENSRLNMLAGLVWAAVLVNLPRPEVAASFASACEEMKLGAAFRNGLTSALMAWRHMAPLDATLLRPYTSVEPPSGCSRALWKSMVMEPSVWALNEIYPTIERAGRIGHLFRYRTPVELQELGRA
;
A
#
# COMPACT_ATOMS: atom_id res chain seq x y z
N MET A 1 -26.74 16.35 -5.64
CA MET A 1 -25.27 16.33 -5.80
C MET A 1 -24.67 16.44 -4.41
N THR A 2 -24.04 15.38 -3.94
CA THR A 2 -23.40 15.26 -2.62
C THR A 2 -21.95 15.75 -2.67
N LEU A 3 -21.33 16.01 -1.51
CA LEU A 3 -19.89 16.31 -1.43
C LEU A 3 -19.04 15.20 -2.08
N ARG A 4 -19.48 13.94 -1.91
CA ARG A 4 -18.89 12.75 -2.53
C ARG A 4 -18.96 12.80 -4.07
N ASP A 5 -20.04 13.31 -4.66
CA ASP A 5 -20.20 13.48 -6.11
C ASP A 5 -19.32 14.61 -6.68
N VAL A 6 -19.10 15.67 -5.89
CA VAL A 6 -18.23 16.80 -6.27
C VAL A 6 -16.77 16.38 -6.24
N PHE A 7 -16.34 15.69 -5.18
CA PHE A 7 -14.98 15.14 -5.08
C PHE A 7 -14.71 14.08 -6.16
N GLU A 8 -15.69 13.18 -6.35
CA GLU A 8 -16.08 12.59 -7.63
C GLU A 8 -15.50 13.24 -8.89
N SER A 9 -16.23 14.28 -9.26
CA SER A 9 -16.06 14.98 -10.51
C SER A 9 -14.66 15.61 -10.58
N GLY A 10 -14.16 16.13 -9.45
CA GLY A 10 -12.79 16.64 -9.33
C GLY A 10 -11.73 15.57 -9.63
N LEU A 11 -11.87 14.36 -9.07
CA LEU A 11 -10.94 13.26 -9.30
C LEU A 11 -10.96 12.79 -10.77
N ARG A 12 -12.16 12.66 -11.36
CA ARG A 12 -12.31 12.30 -12.78
C ARG A 12 -11.71 13.36 -13.70
N MET A 13 -11.90 14.64 -13.38
CA MET A 13 -11.29 15.74 -14.13
C MET A 13 -9.77 15.71 -14.02
N ALA A 14 -9.22 15.48 -12.83
CA ALA A 14 -7.78 15.31 -12.64
C ALA A 14 -7.24 14.10 -13.43
N GLN A 15 -7.95 12.97 -13.43
CA GLN A 15 -7.54 11.76 -14.14
C GLN A 15 -7.60 11.95 -15.66
N ALA A 16 -8.68 12.56 -16.16
CA ALA A 16 -8.80 12.91 -17.57
C ALA A 16 -7.67 13.85 -18.01
N SER A 17 -7.30 14.82 -17.16
CA SER A 17 -6.19 15.74 -17.41
C SER A 17 -4.86 15.00 -17.47
N ALA A 18 -4.57 14.11 -16.52
CA ALA A 18 -3.37 13.28 -16.52
C ALA A 18 -3.31 12.34 -17.75
N THR A 19 -4.45 11.75 -18.11
CA THR A 19 -4.59 10.91 -19.31
C THR A 19 -4.33 11.69 -20.60
N VAL A 20 -4.79 12.93 -20.73
CA VAL A 20 -4.52 13.75 -21.93
C VAL A 20 -3.06 14.15 -22.00
N MET A 21 -2.48 14.57 -20.86
CA MET A 21 -1.08 15.01 -20.80
C MET A 21 -0.08 13.90 -21.18
N ARG A 22 -0.44 12.61 -21.01
CA ARG A 22 0.43 11.47 -21.38
C ARG A 22 0.73 11.36 -22.88
N PHE A 23 -0.02 12.05 -23.74
CA PHE A 23 0.10 11.98 -25.20
C PHE A 23 0.84 13.17 -25.82
N LEU A 24 1.28 14.16 -25.03
CA LEU A 24 2.03 15.31 -25.55
C LEU A 24 3.50 14.92 -25.80
N PRO A 25 4.05 15.12 -27.02
CA PRO A 25 5.44 14.77 -27.31
C PRO A 25 6.44 15.72 -26.65
N GLY A 26 7.56 15.18 -26.13
CA GLY A 26 8.77 15.98 -25.86
C GLY A 26 9.26 16.16 -24.42
N SER A 27 8.84 15.36 -23.43
CA SER A 27 9.39 15.53 -22.07
C SER A 27 9.52 14.24 -21.27
N GLY A 28 10.66 14.04 -20.61
CA GLY A 28 10.80 13.08 -19.50
C GLY A 28 9.77 13.30 -18.38
N ALA A 29 9.10 14.46 -18.34
CA ALA A 29 7.97 14.77 -17.48
C ALA A 29 6.70 13.89 -17.72
N LEU A 30 6.64 13.09 -18.78
CA LEU A 30 5.50 12.21 -19.07
C LEU A 30 5.42 10.97 -18.18
N ALA A 31 6.54 10.50 -17.60
CA ALA A 31 6.52 9.40 -16.65
C ALA A 31 5.73 9.77 -15.39
N ASP A 32 5.90 11.01 -14.92
CA ASP A 32 5.23 11.55 -13.74
C ASP A 32 3.70 11.65 -13.94
N TRP A 33 3.24 11.92 -15.18
CA TRP A 33 1.80 11.93 -15.51
C TRP A 33 1.19 10.53 -15.55
N LYS A 34 1.95 9.50 -15.97
CA LYS A 34 1.49 8.10 -15.94
C LYS A 34 1.38 7.59 -14.51
N GLU A 35 2.32 7.97 -13.65
CA GLU A 35 2.24 7.67 -12.22
C GLU A 35 0.99 8.32 -11.60
N LEU A 36 0.75 9.60 -11.91
CA LEU A 36 -0.44 10.31 -11.45
C LEU A 36 -1.74 9.64 -11.93
N ASP A 37 -1.82 9.23 -13.20
CA ASP A 37 -2.98 8.49 -13.74
C ASP A 37 -3.25 7.20 -12.95
N ASN A 38 -2.21 6.42 -12.65
CA ASN A 38 -2.32 5.21 -11.84
C ASN A 38 -2.77 5.49 -10.39
N LYS A 39 -2.22 6.53 -9.75
CA LYS A 39 -2.64 6.95 -8.39
C LYS A 39 -4.13 7.27 -8.37
N LEU A 40 -4.59 8.06 -9.34
CA LEU A 40 -5.98 8.47 -9.45
C LEU A 40 -6.90 7.29 -9.77
N GLU A 41 -6.45 6.35 -10.61
CA GLU A 41 -7.20 5.12 -10.87
C GLU A 41 -7.36 4.26 -9.61
N ALA A 42 -6.26 3.97 -8.90
CA ALA A 42 -6.30 3.17 -7.68
C ALA A 42 -7.22 3.80 -6.63
N PHE A 43 -7.09 5.11 -6.41
CA PHE A 43 -7.94 5.85 -5.48
C PHE A 43 -9.42 5.82 -5.90
N ARG A 44 -9.73 6.02 -7.18
CA ARG A 44 -11.11 5.95 -7.70
C ARG A 44 -11.72 4.57 -7.51
N LEU A 45 -10.98 3.50 -7.81
CA LEU A 45 -11.44 2.12 -7.68
C LEU A 45 -11.72 1.74 -6.23
N PHE A 46 -10.88 2.20 -5.30
CA PHE A 46 -11.06 2.04 -3.87
C PHE A 46 -12.25 2.84 -3.33
N GLN A 47 -12.38 4.10 -3.70
CA GLN A 47 -13.39 5.02 -3.14
C GLN A 47 -14.80 4.81 -3.70
N TYR A 48 -14.89 4.28 -4.93
CA TYR A 48 -16.15 4.10 -5.66
C TYR A 48 -16.29 2.68 -6.24
N PRO A 49 -16.14 1.62 -5.43
CA PRO A 49 -16.19 0.24 -5.89
C PRO A 49 -17.55 -0.11 -6.52
N GLU A 50 -18.64 0.50 -6.07
CA GLU A 50 -19.99 0.34 -6.61
C GLU A 50 -20.11 0.73 -8.08
N LYS A 51 -19.21 1.58 -8.59
CA LYS A 51 -19.23 1.94 -10.02
C LYS A 51 -18.66 0.85 -10.91
N GLU A 52 -17.89 -0.06 -10.33
CA GLU A 52 -17.29 -1.20 -11.04
C GLU A 52 -18.14 -2.46 -10.89
N VAL A 53 -18.86 -2.60 -9.77
CA VAL A 53 -19.67 -3.80 -9.47
C VAL A 53 -21.18 -3.55 -9.39
N GLY A 54 -21.64 -2.32 -9.62
CA GLY A 54 -23.05 -1.90 -9.50
C GLY A 54 -23.55 -1.82 -8.05
N ASP A 55 -24.87 -1.77 -7.87
CA ASP A 55 -25.55 -1.76 -6.56
C ASP A 55 -25.30 -3.04 -5.71
N ALA A 56 -24.51 -3.98 -6.24
CA ALA A 56 -24.20 -5.29 -5.66
C ALA A 56 -23.24 -5.26 -4.45
N LEU A 57 -22.99 -4.10 -3.81
CA LEU A 57 -22.22 -4.01 -2.55
C LEU A 57 -22.74 -4.96 -1.45
N ARG A 58 -23.96 -5.50 -1.62
CA ARG A 58 -24.50 -6.68 -0.93
C ARG A 58 -23.90 -7.98 -1.48
N ASP A 59 -24.69 -8.86 -2.08
CA ASP A 59 -24.27 -10.21 -2.49
C ASP A 59 -23.62 -10.23 -3.87
N GLY A 60 -22.47 -10.88 -3.98
CA GLY A 60 -21.80 -11.11 -5.25
C GLY A 60 -20.81 -10.03 -5.71
N ALA A 61 -20.71 -8.87 -5.04
CA ALA A 61 -19.69 -7.85 -5.34
C ALA A 61 -18.26 -8.41 -5.41
N VAL A 62 -17.88 -9.27 -4.45
CA VAL A 62 -16.57 -9.95 -4.48
C VAL A 62 -16.41 -10.79 -5.75
N ARG A 63 -17.42 -11.57 -6.14
CA ARG A 63 -17.37 -12.37 -7.37
C ARG A 63 -17.25 -11.50 -8.61
N MET A 64 -17.87 -10.32 -8.63
CA MET A 64 -17.77 -9.38 -9.73
C MET A 64 -16.38 -8.73 -9.78
N ALA A 65 -15.84 -8.30 -8.64
CA ALA A 65 -14.48 -7.76 -8.57
C ALA A 65 -13.43 -8.77 -9.05
N LEU A 66 -13.61 -10.05 -8.71
CA LEU A 66 -12.76 -11.16 -9.17
C LEU A 66 -12.86 -11.47 -10.69
N ARG A 67 -13.79 -10.83 -11.41
CA ARG A 67 -13.91 -10.91 -12.89
C ARG A 67 -13.30 -9.70 -13.60
N LEU A 68 -12.93 -8.66 -12.86
CA LEU A 68 -12.22 -7.51 -13.43
C LEU A 68 -10.77 -7.93 -13.77
N PRO A 69 -10.07 -7.16 -14.63
CA PRO A 69 -8.62 -7.29 -14.75
C PRO A 69 -7.97 -7.22 -13.38
N ASP A 70 -7.01 -8.11 -13.09
CA ASP A 70 -6.46 -8.32 -11.75
C ASP A 70 -6.02 -7.01 -11.08
N PHE A 71 -5.40 -6.10 -11.84
CA PHE A 71 -4.94 -4.80 -11.32
C PHE A 71 -6.09 -3.95 -10.79
N ARG A 72 -7.22 -3.92 -11.50
CA ARG A 72 -8.40 -3.19 -11.05
C ARG A 72 -9.12 -3.93 -9.92
N GLY A 73 -9.18 -5.26 -10.03
CA GLY A 73 -9.87 -6.13 -9.08
C GLY A 73 -9.37 -5.95 -7.64
N ILE A 74 -8.06 -5.83 -7.43
CA ILE A 74 -7.49 -5.68 -6.08
C ILE A 74 -7.96 -4.40 -5.37
N TRP A 75 -8.03 -3.26 -6.07
CA TRP A 75 -8.46 -1.99 -5.49
C TRP A 75 -9.96 -1.96 -5.23
N VAL A 76 -10.74 -2.55 -6.14
CA VAL A 76 -12.20 -2.69 -5.96
C VAL A 76 -12.51 -3.61 -4.78
N LEU A 77 -11.78 -4.71 -4.61
CA LEU A 77 -11.92 -5.60 -3.45
C LEU A 77 -11.63 -4.88 -2.14
N GLU A 78 -10.57 -4.07 -2.08
CA GLU A 78 -10.24 -3.24 -0.92
C GLU A 78 -11.36 -2.25 -0.59
N GLY A 79 -11.89 -1.56 -1.61
CA GLY A 79 -13.02 -0.65 -1.45
C GLY A 79 -14.32 -1.33 -0.97
N ILE A 80 -14.64 -2.51 -1.50
CA ILE A 80 -15.81 -3.31 -1.06
C ILE A 80 -15.66 -3.66 0.42
N ALA A 81 -14.47 -4.10 0.84
CA ALA A 81 -14.22 -4.49 2.22
C ALA A 81 -14.31 -3.29 3.17
N TYR A 82 -13.76 -2.15 2.77
CA TYR A 82 -13.90 -0.87 3.49
C TYR A 82 -15.38 -0.47 3.66
N GLU A 83 -16.15 -0.38 2.58
CA GLU A 83 -17.57 0.03 2.63
C GLU A 83 -18.41 -0.92 3.51
N ARG A 84 -18.15 -2.22 3.47
CA ARG A 84 -18.85 -3.20 4.31
C ARG A 84 -18.50 -3.03 5.79
N ALA A 85 -17.23 -2.87 6.12
CA ALA A 85 -16.76 -2.67 7.49
C ALA A 85 -17.26 -1.33 8.08
N THR A 86 -17.46 -0.31 7.24
CA THR A 86 -18.05 0.98 7.66
C THR A 86 -19.55 0.86 7.95
N ARG A 87 -20.30 0.09 7.16
CA ARG A 87 -21.77 -0.03 7.26
C ARG A 87 -22.26 -1.06 8.28
N SER A 88 -21.46 -2.09 8.57
CA SER A 88 -21.87 -3.22 9.40
C SER A 88 -20.94 -3.43 10.58
N ALA A 89 -21.47 -3.92 11.70
CA ALA A 89 -20.64 -4.40 12.82
C ALA A 89 -19.89 -5.70 12.47
N GLU A 90 -20.26 -6.38 11.38
CA GLU A 90 -19.69 -7.65 10.94
C GLU A 90 -19.07 -7.53 9.54
N PRO A 91 -17.85 -8.04 9.37
CA PRO A 91 -17.58 -8.87 8.20
C PRO A 91 -16.74 -10.08 8.61
N SER A 92 -17.33 -11.29 8.49
CA SER A 92 -16.51 -12.49 8.54
C SER A 92 -15.79 -12.65 7.19
N ALA A 93 -14.49 -12.36 7.17
CA ALA A 93 -13.60 -12.74 6.07
C ALA A 93 -13.48 -14.27 5.91
N ALA A 94 -14.16 -15.08 6.74
CA ALA A 94 -13.98 -16.52 6.82
C ALA A 94 -14.37 -17.31 5.57
N VAL A 95 -15.07 -16.71 4.59
CA VAL A 95 -15.54 -17.42 3.37
C VAL A 95 -14.98 -16.80 2.07
N LEU A 96 -13.94 -15.97 2.16
CA LEU A 96 -13.33 -15.35 0.98
C LEU A 96 -12.13 -16.16 0.47
N PRO A 97 -11.90 -16.22 -0.85
CA PRO A 97 -10.71 -16.87 -1.40
C PRO A 97 -9.42 -16.25 -0.85
N ASP A 98 -8.39 -17.06 -0.57
CA ASP A 98 -7.14 -16.59 0.05
C ASP A 98 -6.44 -15.45 -0.70
N ARG A 99 -6.52 -15.46 -2.04
CA ARG A 99 -5.96 -14.40 -2.89
C ARG A 99 -6.57 -13.02 -2.64
N THR A 100 -7.73 -12.95 -1.99
CA THR A 100 -8.37 -11.67 -1.62
C THR A 100 -7.90 -11.13 -0.27
N GLY A 101 -7.08 -11.89 0.45
CA GLY A 101 -6.69 -11.61 1.84
C GLY A 101 -6.09 -10.23 2.02
N VAL A 102 -5.09 -9.86 1.21
CA VAL A 102 -4.42 -8.55 1.26
C VAL A 102 -5.44 -7.41 1.13
N SER A 103 -6.14 -7.34 0.00
CA SER A 103 -7.09 -6.25 -0.28
C SER A 103 -8.22 -6.18 0.74
N THR A 104 -8.79 -7.34 1.11
CA THR A 104 -9.94 -7.37 2.03
C THR A 104 -9.54 -6.86 3.41
N HIS A 105 -8.42 -7.35 3.95
CA HIS A 105 -7.99 -6.99 5.31
C HIS A 105 -7.45 -5.56 5.37
N ALA A 106 -6.80 -5.07 4.32
CA ALA A 106 -6.44 -3.66 4.20
C ALA A 106 -7.68 -2.75 4.23
N GLY A 107 -8.73 -3.09 3.49
CA GLY A 107 -9.99 -2.34 3.49
C GLY A 107 -10.71 -2.35 4.84
N ILE A 108 -10.79 -3.52 5.49
CA ILE A 108 -11.33 -3.65 6.85
C ILE A 108 -10.54 -2.80 7.85
N GLY A 109 -9.20 -2.91 7.84
CA GLY A 109 -8.32 -2.15 8.73
C GLY A 109 -8.50 -0.65 8.58
N THR A 110 -8.56 -0.16 7.34
CA THR A 110 -8.80 1.27 7.06
C THR A 110 -10.12 1.75 7.66
N ALA A 111 -11.22 1.02 7.47
CA ALA A 111 -12.53 1.38 8.02
C ALA A 111 -12.54 1.38 9.55
N LEU A 112 -11.91 0.38 10.17
CA LEU A 112 -11.81 0.29 11.63
C LEU A 112 -10.95 1.43 12.20
N ALA A 113 -9.83 1.76 11.55
CA ALA A 113 -8.96 2.85 11.98
C ALA A 113 -9.67 4.20 11.91
N GLU A 114 -10.39 4.49 10.82
CA GLU A 114 -11.18 5.72 10.70
C GLU A 114 -12.24 5.83 11.81
N LYS A 115 -12.97 4.74 12.06
CA LYS A 115 -13.99 4.71 13.12
C LYS A 115 -13.39 4.91 14.50
N ALA A 116 -12.26 4.27 14.80
CA ALA A 116 -11.57 4.38 16.07
C ALA A 116 -11.09 5.82 16.32
N LEU A 117 -10.54 6.47 15.30
CA LEU A 117 -10.02 7.85 15.39
C LEU A 117 -11.14 8.90 15.47
N GLN A 118 -12.28 8.70 14.81
CA GLN A 118 -13.44 9.60 14.90
C GLN A 118 -14.02 9.70 16.33
N GLY A 119 -13.79 8.69 17.17
CA GLY A 119 -14.19 8.70 18.57
C GLY A 119 -13.31 9.60 19.46
N LEU A 120 -12.16 10.06 18.98
CA LEU A 120 -11.21 10.85 19.75
C LEU A 120 -11.54 12.35 19.69
N GLY A 121 -11.47 13.00 20.85
CA GLY A 121 -11.54 14.45 20.93
C GLY A 121 -10.25 15.12 20.44
N LYS A 122 -10.32 16.40 20.06
CA LYS A 122 -9.14 17.19 19.64
C LYS A 122 -8.05 17.30 20.72
N THR A 123 -8.41 17.08 21.98
CA THR A 123 -7.53 17.12 23.15
C THR A 123 -7.11 15.73 23.63
N ALA A 124 -7.30 14.69 22.81
CA ALA A 124 -6.95 13.32 23.17
C ALA A 124 -5.47 13.25 23.58
N GLY A 125 -5.22 12.63 24.73
CA GLY A 125 -3.91 12.41 25.30
C GLY A 125 -3.44 10.95 25.21
N PRO A 126 -2.26 10.65 25.76
CA PRO A 126 -1.64 9.33 25.66
C PRO A 126 -2.52 8.15 26.13
N ARG A 127 -3.34 8.35 27.17
CA ARG A 127 -4.24 7.30 27.68
C ARG A 127 -5.39 7.01 26.71
N GLU A 128 -5.95 8.03 26.09
CA GLU A 128 -7.01 7.87 25.09
C GLU A 128 -6.46 7.21 23.83
N PHE A 129 -5.24 7.57 23.40
CA PHE A 129 -4.57 6.88 22.30
C PHE A 129 -4.31 5.41 22.62
N ALA A 130 -3.80 5.08 23.81
CA ALA A 130 -3.57 3.69 24.21
C ALA A 130 -4.87 2.86 24.20
N GLY A 131 -5.95 3.39 24.78
CA GLY A 131 -7.25 2.72 24.76
C GLY A 131 -7.80 2.52 23.34
N MET A 132 -7.69 3.55 22.48
CA MET A 132 -8.09 3.45 21.07
C MET A 132 -7.28 2.40 20.31
N ILE A 133 -5.97 2.33 20.53
CA ILE A 133 -5.07 1.34 19.92
C ILE A 133 -5.49 -0.08 20.32
N GLU A 134 -5.78 -0.31 21.60
CA GLU A 134 -6.24 -1.60 22.11
C GLU A 134 -7.59 -2.01 21.50
N GLU A 135 -8.56 -1.10 21.48
CA GLU A 135 -9.89 -1.33 20.88
C GLU A 135 -9.80 -1.61 19.38
N TYR A 136 -8.99 -0.84 18.65
CA TYR A 136 -8.72 -1.05 17.23
C TYR A 136 -8.09 -2.42 16.98
N ALA A 137 -7.05 -2.78 17.74
CA ALA A 137 -6.37 -4.06 17.56
C ALA A 137 -7.29 -5.25 17.87
N ALA A 138 -8.08 -5.16 18.92
CA ALA A 138 -9.10 -6.16 19.24
C ALA A 138 -10.15 -6.28 18.13
N ALA A 139 -10.62 -5.15 17.59
CA ALA A 139 -11.58 -5.11 16.50
C ALA A 139 -11.03 -5.68 15.19
N ALA A 140 -9.76 -5.42 14.88
CA ALA A 140 -9.06 -5.95 13.71
C ALA A 140 -8.88 -7.47 13.84
N ARG A 141 -8.41 -7.96 14.99
CA ARG A 141 -8.27 -9.40 15.29
C ARG A 141 -9.58 -10.16 15.17
N ALA A 142 -10.66 -9.62 15.74
CA ALA A 142 -11.98 -10.26 15.69
C ALA A 142 -12.55 -10.40 14.27
N ARG A 143 -12.07 -9.61 13.31
CA ARG A 143 -12.56 -9.57 11.92
C ARG A 143 -11.55 -10.13 10.91
N SER A 144 -10.37 -10.52 11.38
CA SER A 144 -9.30 -11.04 10.56
C SER A 144 -9.10 -12.52 10.84
N ARG A 145 -8.72 -13.27 9.82
CA ARG A 145 -8.08 -14.57 10.07
C ARG A 145 -6.70 -14.30 10.70
N PRO A 146 -6.19 -15.17 11.60
CA PRO A 146 -4.92 -14.91 12.30
C PRO A 146 -3.75 -14.53 11.37
N ASP A 147 -3.63 -15.22 10.23
CA ASP A 147 -2.59 -14.99 9.23
C ASP A 147 -2.66 -13.64 8.52
N TRP A 148 -3.79 -12.94 8.63
CA TRP A 148 -4.08 -11.68 7.97
C TRP A 148 -4.21 -10.51 8.96
N GLU A 149 -4.08 -10.77 10.26
CA GLU A 149 -4.09 -9.73 11.28
C GLU A 149 -3.13 -8.57 10.97
N PRO A 150 -1.86 -8.80 10.56
CA PRO A 150 -0.96 -7.66 10.35
C PRO A 150 -1.41 -6.77 9.17
N ALA A 151 -2.04 -7.34 8.14
CA ALA A 151 -2.61 -6.59 7.03
C ALA A 151 -3.83 -5.74 7.45
N ALA A 152 -4.56 -6.16 8.49
CA ALA A 152 -5.66 -5.39 9.06
C ALA A 152 -5.22 -4.37 10.11
N LEU A 153 -4.07 -4.56 10.78
CA LEU A 153 -3.52 -3.62 11.76
C LEU A 153 -2.76 -2.46 11.11
N GLU A 154 -2.01 -2.75 10.05
CA GLU A 154 -1.16 -1.78 9.36
C GLU A 154 -1.86 -0.49 8.91
N PRO A 155 -3.11 -0.51 8.40
CA PRO A 155 -3.80 0.68 7.93
C PRO A 155 -4.01 1.78 8.98
N LEU A 156 -3.85 1.51 10.29
CA LEU A 156 -3.89 2.56 11.32
C LEU A 156 -2.90 3.68 11.01
N GLY A 157 -1.67 3.33 10.63
CA GLY A 157 -0.66 4.33 10.26
C GLY A 157 -1.01 5.07 8.98
N LEU A 158 -1.64 4.38 8.04
CA LEU A 158 -2.09 4.97 6.78
C LEU A 158 -3.11 6.08 7.05
N VAL A 159 -4.13 5.77 7.86
CA VAL A 159 -5.21 6.69 8.22
C VAL A 159 -4.70 7.83 9.08
N VAL A 160 -3.91 7.57 10.12
CA VAL A 160 -3.36 8.64 10.97
C VAL A 160 -2.50 9.59 10.16
N ARG A 161 -1.57 9.08 9.34
CA ARG A 161 -0.69 9.95 8.55
C ARG A 161 -1.44 10.78 7.50
N GLY A 162 -2.54 10.24 6.97
CA GLY A 162 -3.33 10.89 5.92
C GLY A 162 -4.34 11.90 6.46
N LEU A 163 -4.99 11.60 7.60
CA LEU A 163 -6.12 12.38 8.12
C LEU A 163 -5.81 13.14 9.42
N TYR A 164 -4.87 12.66 10.21
CA TYR A 164 -4.51 13.20 11.54
C TYR A 164 -2.97 13.28 11.71
N PRO A 165 -2.23 13.92 10.77
CA PRO A 165 -0.77 13.90 10.77
C PRO A 165 -0.13 14.43 12.07
N GLU A 166 -0.82 15.31 12.79
CA GLU A 166 -0.41 15.83 14.10
C GLU A 166 -0.42 14.77 15.21
N TRP A 167 -1.18 13.69 15.07
CA TRP A 167 -1.24 12.57 16.03
C TRP A 167 -0.23 11.48 15.73
N LEU A 168 0.47 11.54 14.59
CA LEU A 168 1.32 10.48 14.09
C LEU A 168 2.32 9.95 15.13
N ARG A 169 3.05 10.87 15.77
CA ARG A 169 4.07 10.53 16.78
C ARG A 169 3.43 10.13 18.11
N ALA A 170 2.44 10.89 18.57
CA ALA A 170 1.80 10.63 19.86
C ALA A 170 1.12 9.24 19.91
N ILE A 171 0.47 8.83 18.81
CA ILE A 171 -0.10 7.48 18.69
C ILE A 171 1.01 6.43 18.66
N SER A 172 2.10 6.65 17.91
CA SER A 172 3.23 5.71 17.91
C SER A 172 3.89 5.55 19.29
N ASP A 173 3.95 6.61 20.09
CA ASP A 173 4.55 6.59 21.43
C ASP A 173 3.65 5.87 22.45
N ALA A 174 2.33 5.84 22.20
CA ALA A 174 1.36 5.12 23.02
C ALA A 174 1.27 3.61 22.69
N MET A 175 1.93 3.14 21.63
CA MET A 175 1.88 1.72 21.23
C MET A 175 2.72 0.84 22.16
N PRO A 176 2.14 -0.24 22.73
CA PRO A 176 2.86 -1.10 23.67
C PRO A 176 3.83 -2.09 22.97
N GLU A 177 3.53 -2.49 21.74
CA GLU A 177 4.23 -3.57 21.05
C GLU A 177 5.09 -3.07 19.88
N ALA A 178 6.34 -3.51 19.82
CA ALA A 178 7.28 -3.16 18.75
C ALA A 178 6.82 -3.63 17.36
N GLU A 179 6.12 -4.76 17.29
CA GLU A 179 5.55 -5.26 16.04
C GLU A 179 4.42 -4.35 15.53
N MET A 180 3.49 -3.97 16.40
CA MET A 180 2.43 -3.03 16.04
C MET A 180 2.98 -1.68 15.60
N LYS A 181 4.01 -1.16 16.28
CA LYS A 181 4.71 0.06 15.87
C LYS A 181 5.35 -0.08 14.48
N SER A 182 5.91 -1.24 14.16
CA SER A 182 6.50 -1.50 12.84
C SER A 182 5.43 -1.50 11.73
N LEU A 183 4.31 -2.18 11.96
CA LEU A 183 3.15 -2.16 11.04
C LEU A 183 2.63 -0.73 10.87
N TYR A 184 2.43 0.00 11.97
CA TYR A 184 1.97 1.37 11.94
C TYR A 184 2.85 2.28 11.07
N TRP A 185 4.18 2.26 11.27
CA TRP A 185 5.06 3.08 10.45
C TRP A 185 5.09 2.64 8.99
N HIS A 186 4.93 1.35 8.68
CA HIS A 186 4.77 0.88 7.31
C HIS A 186 3.50 1.44 6.65
N GLY A 187 2.36 1.43 7.36
CA GLY A 187 1.12 2.05 6.90
C GLY A 187 1.24 3.55 6.69
N ALA A 188 1.89 4.26 7.60
CA ALA A 188 2.19 5.68 7.44
C ALA A 188 3.04 5.94 6.19
N GLY A 189 3.97 5.03 5.87
CA GLY A 189 4.76 5.03 4.65
C GLY A 189 3.91 4.96 3.40
N ARG A 190 2.94 4.03 3.36
CA ARG A 190 1.97 3.93 2.25
C ARG A 190 1.19 5.23 2.07
N SER A 191 0.78 5.87 3.16
CA SER A 191 0.06 7.15 3.11
C SER A 191 0.92 8.29 2.54
N ALA A 192 2.22 8.32 2.84
CA ALA A 192 3.14 9.30 2.25
C ALA A 192 3.18 9.24 0.72
N TYR A 193 2.91 8.07 0.11
CA TYR A 193 2.81 7.95 -1.34
C TYR A 193 1.64 8.76 -1.94
N PHE A 194 0.55 8.84 -1.17
CA PHE A 194 -0.70 9.53 -1.51
C PHE A 194 -0.82 10.91 -0.86
N ALA A 195 0.25 11.45 -0.27
CA ALA A 195 0.24 12.82 0.22
C ALA A 195 0.05 13.82 -0.94
N PRO A 196 -0.72 14.92 -0.79
CA PRO A 196 -0.95 15.89 -1.86
C PRO A 196 0.34 16.43 -2.51
N SER A 197 1.42 16.57 -1.73
CA SER A 197 2.73 16.98 -2.24
C SER A 197 3.34 15.98 -3.24
N GLY A 198 2.97 14.70 -3.15
CA GLY A 198 3.35 13.62 -4.06
C GLY A 198 2.47 13.52 -5.32
N PHE A 199 1.41 14.32 -5.45
CA PHE A 199 0.59 14.39 -6.66
C PHE A 199 1.12 15.40 -7.69
N ILE A 200 2.15 16.17 -7.33
CA ILE A 200 2.70 17.20 -8.20
C ILE A 200 3.81 16.58 -9.08
N PRO A 201 3.60 16.45 -10.41
CA PRO A 201 4.55 15.82 -11.33
C PRO A 201 5.72 16.77 -11.65
N LEU A 202 6.56 17.04 -10.65
CA LEU A 202 7.74 17.89 -10.76
C LEU A 202 9.01 17.05 -10.60
N PRO A 203 10.08 17.34 -11.37
CA PRO A 203 11.36 16.67 -11.23
C PRO A 203 11.81 16.55 -9.77
N GLY A 204 12.33 15.37 -9.40
CA GLY A 204 12.75 15.08 -8.03
C GLY A 204 11.61 14.82 -7.03
N ALA A 205 10.37 14.58 -7.50
CA ALA A 205 9.23 14.26 -6.64
C ALA A 205 9.52 13.08 -5.69
N HIS A 206 10.08 11.98 -6.21
CA HIS A 206 10.38 10.80 -5.39
C HIS A 206 11.43 11.09 -4.31
N GLY A 207 12.48 11.87 -4.62
CA GLY A 207 13.46 12.31 -3.62
C GLY A 207 12.83 13.15 -2.50
N ARG A 208 11.91 14.08 -2.85
CA ARG A 208 11.16 14.85 -1.84
C ARG A 208 10.24 13.98 -1.00
N MET A 209 9.56 13.01 -1.60
CA MET A 209 8.71 12.06 -0.87
C MET A 209 9.52 11.22 0.11
N LEU A 210 10.67 10.69 -0.32
CA LEU A 210 11.59 9.93 0.53
C LEU A 210 12.16 10.79 1.67
N ALA A 211 12.53 12.04 1.39
CA ALA A 211 13.02 12.97 2.41
C ALA A 211 11.95 13.25 3.47
N SER A 212 10.73 13.58 3.05
CA SER A 212 9.61 13.81 3.97
C SER A 212 9.27 12.57 4.80
N ALA A 213 9.19 11.39 4.19
CA ALA A 213 8.94 10.14 4.91
C ALA A 213 10.03 9.83 5.94
N ARG A 214 11.30 10.12 5.62
CA ARG A 214 12.42 9.94 6.55
C ARG A 214 12.34 10.87 7.76
N GLU A 215 11.84 12.09 7.59
CA GLU A 215 11.70 13.09 8.65
C GLU A 215 10.53 12.79 9.61
N ASP A 216 9.46 12.17 9.10
CA ASP A 216 8.28 11.84 9.90
C ASP A 216 8.60 10.85 11.04
N ALA A 217 9.41 9.83 10.76
CA ALA A 217 9.66 8.73 11.68
C ALA A 217 10.75 9.04 12.74
N PRO A 218 10.50 8.73 14.03
CA PRO A 218 11.33 9.19 15.14
C PRO A 218 12.64 8.42 15.29
N ASP A 219 12.66 7.13 14.98
CA ASP A 219 13.79 6.22 15.17
C ASP A 219 14.08 5.41 13.90
N GLU A 220 15.23 4.74 13.86
CA GLU A 220 15.71 4.07 12.64
C GLU A 220 14.81 2.91 12.20
N ASN A 221 14.30 2.11 13.14
CA ASN A 221 13.37 1.02 12.80
C ASN A 221 12.07 1.58 12.20
N SER A 222 11.53 2.63 12.80
CA SER A 222 10.34 3.34 12.29
C SER A 222 10.59 3.92 10.90
N ARG A 223 11.78 4.49 10.64
CA ARG A 223 12.17 4.98 9.30
C ARG A 223 12.26 3.88 8.27
N LEU A 224 12.86 2.74 8.60
CA LEU A 224 12.94 1.60 7.68
C LEU A 224 11.53 1.10 7.29
N ASN A 225 10.62 1.00 8.26
CA ASN A 225 9.22 0.62 8.00
C ASN A 225 8.49 1.67 7.14
N MET A 226 8.60 2.95 7.49
CA MET A 226 8.01 4.06 6.73
C MET A 226 8.50 4.09 5.27
N LEU A 227 9.80 3.94 5.04
CA LEU A 227 10.37 3.95 3.70
C LEU A 227 10.01 2.69 2.92
N ALA A 228 10.00 1.52 3.57
CA ALA A 228 9.55 0.28 2.94
C ALA A 228 8.07 0.37 2.52
N GLY A 229 7.19 0.90 3.37
CA GLY A 229 5.78 1.11 3.06
C GLY A 229 5.53 2.12 1.94
N LEU A 230 6.32 3.20 1.89
CA LEU A 230 6.30 4.15 0.77
C LEU A 230 6.67 3.47 -0.55
N VAL A 231 7.77 2.71 -0.58
CA VAL A 231 8.20 2.00 -1.80
C VAL A 231 7.19 0.91 -2.17
N TRP A 232 6.62 0.21 -1.18
CA TRP A 232 5.57 -0.79 -1.41
C TRP A 232 4.37 -0.18 -2.14
N ALA A 233 3.87 0.96 -1.68
CA ALA A 233 2.74 1.65 -2.31
C ALA A 233 3.11 2.14 -3.72
N ALA A 234 4.30 2.73 -3.87
CA ALA A 234 4.78 3.21 -5.16
C ALA A 234 4.88 2.08 -6.19
N VAL A 235 5.42 0.92 -5.81
CA VAL A 235 5.54 -0.25 -6.69
C VAL A 235 4.17 -0.84 -7.00
N LEU A 236 3.34 -1.13 -5.99
CA LEU A 236 2.08 -1.84 -6.21
C LEU A 236 1.10 -1.03 -7.08
N VAL A 237 0.98 0.28 -6.83
CA VAL A 237 0.14 1.18 -7.64
C VAL A 237 0.67 1.33 -9.07
N ASN A 238 1.97 1.13 -9.29
CA ASN A 238 2.63 1.32 -10.58
C ASN A 238 3.22 0.06 -11.16
N LEU A 239 2.68 -1.12 -10.83
CA LEU A 239 3.10 -2.39 -11.41
C LEU A 239 3.17 -2.37 -12.95
N PRO A 240 2.19 -1.76 -13.67
CA PRO A 240 2.28 -1.63 -15.13
C PRO A 240 3.35 -0.64 -15.64
N ARG A 241 4.05 0.06 -14.73
CA ARG A 241 4.98 1.18 -15.00
C ARG A 241 6.30 0.99 -14.23
N PRO A 242 7.15 0.04 -14.64
CA PRO A 242 8.43 -0.22 -13.97
C PRO A 242 9.37 1.00 -13.94
N GLU A 243 9.14 2.02 -14.77
CA GLU A 243 9.83 3.31 -14.74
C GLU A 243 9.70 4.01 -13.37
N VAL A 244 8.56 3.87 -12.69
CA VAL A 244 8.36 4.48 -11.36
C VAL A 244 9.27 3.80 -10.34
N ALA A 245 9.35 2.47 -10.37
CA ALA A 245 10.27 1.72 -9.51
C ALA A 245 11.74 2.05 -9.81
N ALA A 246 12.09 2.23 -11.08
CA ALA A 246 13.43 2.65 -11.49
C ALA A 246 13.79 4.05 -10.96
N SER A 247 12.84 4.99 -11.00
CA SER A 247 13.04 6.34 -10.47
C SER A 247 13.21 6.33 -8.94
N PHE A 248 12.39 5.57 -8.22
CA PHE A 248 12.58 5.34 -6.78
C PHE A 248 13.90 4.64 -6.46
N ALA A 249 14.35 3.69 -7.28
CA ALA A 249 15.64 3.01 -7.08
C ALA A 249 16.79 4.01 -7.14
N SER A 250 16.78 4.91 -8.13
CA SER A 250 17.79 5.98 -8.26
C SER A 250 17.79 6.91 -7.05
N ALA A 251 16.62 7.41 -6.65
CA ALA A 251 16.51 8.31 -5.50
C ALA A 251 16.93 7.63 -4.17
N CYS A 252 16.56 6.37 -3.98
CA CYS A 252 16.99 5.59 -2.81
C CYS A 252 18.49 5.31 -2.81
N GLU A 253 19.12 5.07 -3.96
CA GLU A 253 20.56 4.88 -4.05
C GLU A 253 21.31 6.15 -3.65
N GLU A 254 20.92 7.31 -4.18
CA GLU A 254 21.49 8.61 -3.82
C GLU A 254 21.39 8.89 -2.31
N MET A 255 20.27 8.50 -1.70
CA MET A 255 20.00 8.70 -0.27
C MET A 255 20.52 7.56 0.63
N LYS A 256 21.15 6.52 0.07
CA LYS A 256 21.61 5.30 0.78
C LYS A 256 20.51 4.53 1.50
N LEU A 257 19.32 4.45 0.89
CA LEU A 257 18.11 3.79 1.42
C LEU A 257 17.86 2.41 0.80
N GLY A 258 18.89 1.76 0.27
CA GLY A 258 18.75 0.54 -0.53
C GLY A 258 18.08 -0.64 0.20
N ALA A 259 18.25 -0.76 1.51
CA ALA A 259 17.61 -1.83 2.29
C ALA A 259 16.08 -1.68 2.33
N ALA A 260 15.58 -0.49 2.69
CA ALA A 260 14.15 -0.19 2.72
C ALA A 260 13.53 -0.30 1.32
N PHE A 261 14.24 0.18 0.28
CA PHE A 261 13.79 0.04 -1.10
C PHE A 261 13.57 -1.42 -1.49
N ARG A 262 14.58 -2.27 -1.31
CA ARG A 262 14.48 -3.69 -1.67
C ARG A 262 13.37 -4.39 -0.91
N ASN A 263 13.20 -4.10 0.39
CA ASN A 263 12.14 -4.69 1.18
C ASN A 263 10.73 -4.27 0.69
N GLY A 264 10.50 -2.97 0.45
CA GLY A 264 9.22 -2.48 -0.05
C GLY A 264 8.89 -3.05 -1.44
N LEU A 265 9.88 -3.07 -2.34
CA LEU A 265 9.77 -3.66 -3.67
C LEU A 265 9.39 -5.15 -3.60
N THR A 266 10.18 -5.96 -2.90
CA THR A 266 9.95 -7.42 -2.90
C THR A 266 8.64 -7.77 -2.22
N SER A 267 8.28 -7.08 -1.13
CA SER A 267 7.00 -7.28 -0.44
C SER A 267 5.81 -6.92 -1.33
N ALA A 268 5.89 -5.87 -2.15
CA ALA A 268 4.84 -5.51 -3.10
C ALA A 268 4.69 -6.56 -4.22
N LEU A 269 5.80 -7.04 -4.79
CA LEU A 269 5.76 -8.07 -5.84
C LEU A 269 5.23 -9.42 -5.33
N MET A 270 5.61 -9.81 -4.11
CA MET A 270 5.08 -11.03 -3.47
C MET A 270 3.60 -10.91 -3.13
N ALA A 271 3.16 -9.75 -2.62
CA ALA A 271 1.74 -9.49 -2.39
C ALA A 271 0.94 -9.54 -3.71
N TRP A 272 1.47 -8.95 -4.79
CA TRP A 272 0.86 -9.05 -6.11
C TRP A 272 0.75 -10.49 -6.60
N ARG A 273 1.84 -11.27 -6.50
CA ARG A 273 1.87 -12.68 -6.89
C ARG A 273 0.77 -13.49 -6.18
N HIS A 274 0.53 -13.20 -4.90
CA HIS A 274 -0.53 -13.83 -4.11
C HIS A 274 -1.94 -13.43 -4.58
N MET A 275 -2.16 -12.14 -4.84
CA MET A 275 -3.48 -11.61 -5.22
C MET A 275 -3.88 -11.97 -6.65
N ALA A 276 -2.91 -12.02 -7.55
CA ALA A 276 -3.06 -12.23 -8.98
C ALA A 276 -2.19 -13.41 -9.47
N PRO A 277 -2.44 -14.65 -8.98
CA PRO A 277 -1.53 -15.77 -9.21
C PRO A 277 -1.43 -16.21 -10.68
N LEU A 278 -2.40 -15.84 -11.51
CA LEU A 278 -2.43 -16.15 -12.93
C LEU A 278 -1.83 -15.02 -13.80
N ASP A 279 -1.67 -13.81 -13.27
CA ASP A 279 -1.10 -12.68 -14.00
C ASP A 279 0.40 -12.51 -13.68
N ALA A 280 1.21 -13.25 -14.43
CA ALA A 280 2.66 -13.07 -14.43
C ALA A 280 3.12 -11.89 -15.31
N THR A 281 2.23 -11.27 -16.09
CA THR A 281 2.63 -10.29 -17.11
C THR A 281 3.18 -9.02 -16.49
N LEU A 282 2.58 -8.57 -15.39
CA LEU A 282 3.02 -7.36 -14.67
C LEU A 282 4.28 -7.57 -13.82
N LEU A 283 4.64 -8.82 -13.50
CA LEU A 283 5.88 -9.13 -12.79
C LEU A 283 7.09 -9.25 -13.72
N ARG A 284 6.88 -9.61 -14.99
CA ARG A 284 7.96 -9.86 -15.96
C ARG A 284 8.95 -8.70 -16.12
N PRO A 285 8.54 -7.42 -16.16
CA PRO A 285 9.50 -6.32 -16.26
C PRO A 285 10.49 -6.29 -15.09
N TYR A 286 10.03 -6.62 -13.88
CA TYR A 286 10.84 -6.59 -12.66
C TYR A 286 11.85 -7.74 -12.56
N THR A 287 11.68 -8.81 -13.34
CA THR A 287 12.63 -9.94 -13.41
C THR A 287 13.48 -9.92 -14.68
N SER A 288 13.29 -8.91 -15.53
CA SER A 288 14.07 -8.72 -16.77
C SER A 288 15.39 -8.00 -16.51
N VAL A 289 16.44 -8.43 -17.20
CA VAL A 289 17.76 -7.76 -17.20
C VAL A 289 17.70 -6.39 -17.86
N GLU A 290 16.78 -6.19 -18.81
CA GLU A 290 16.67 -4.91 -19.52
C GLU A 290 15.95 -3.87 -18.65
N PRO A 291 16.62 -2.77 -18.26
CA PRO A 291 16.00 -1.73 -17.46
C PRO A 291 15.00 -0.90 -18.28
N PRO A 292 14.05 -0.21 -17.63
CA PRO A 292 13.30 0.86 -18.28
C PRO A 292 14.22 1.98 -18.77
N SER A 293 13.77 2.75 -19.77
CA SER A 293 14.54 3.86 -20.33
C SER A 293 14.96 4.87 -19.25
N GLY A 294 16.21 5.32 -19.29
CA GLY A 294 16.75 6.28 -18.33
C GLY A 294 17.29 5.68 -17.03
N CYS A 295 17.16 4.37 -16.81
CA CYS A 295 17.75 3.67 -15.67
C CYS A 295 19.05 2.94 -16.05
N SER A 296 20.06 3.01 -15.19
CA SER A 296 21.30 2.27 -15.43
C SER A 296 21.07 0.77 -15.25
N ARG A 297 21.64 -0.04 -16.16
CA ARG A 297 21.53 -1.50 -16.08
C ARG A 297 22.08 -2.07 -14.78
N ALA A 298 23.19 -1.49 -14.27
CA ALA A 298 23.79 -1.93 -13.03
C ALA A 298 22.89 -1.66 -11.82
N LEU A 299 22.30 -0.47 -11.75
CA LEU A 299 21.36 -0.09 -10.70
C LEU A 299 20.10 -0.94 -10.74
N TRP A 300 19.49 -1.08 -11.92
CA TRP A 300 18.30 -1.91 -12.10
C TRP A 300 18.55 -3.36 -11.67
N LYS A 301 19.70 -3.90 -12.08
CA LYS A 301 20.12 -5.25 -11.71
C LYS A 301 20.19 -5.43 -10.18
N SER A 302 20.92 -4.57 -9.48
CA SER A 302 21.19 -4.73 -8.04
C SER A 302 20.01 -4.34 -7.14
N MET A 303 19.24 -3.33 -7.55
CA MET A 303 18.15 -2.78 -6.73
C MET A 303 16.81 -3.43 -7.04
N VAL A 304 16.55 -3.82 -8.28
CA VAL A 304 15.24 -4.30 -8.72
C VAL A 304 15.27 -5.76 -9.12
N MET A 305 16.03 -6.12 -10.14
CA MET A 305 15.90 -7.45 -10.76
C MET A 305 16.38 -8.59 -9.88
N GLU A 306 17.60 -8.53 -9.32
CA GLU A 306 18.10 -9.58 -8.43
C GLU A 306 17.22 -9.77 -7.18
N PRO A 307 16.83 -8.69 -6.45
CA PRO A 307 15.90 -8.81 -5.33
C PRO A 307 14.53 -9.39 -5.73
N SER A 308 14.00 -9.00 -6.89
CA SER A 308 12.70 -9.49 -7.38
C SER A 308 12.75 -10.98 -7.71
N VAL A 309 13.81 -11.42 -8.40
CA VAL A 309 14.02 -12.84 -8.73
C VAL A 309 14.15 -13.67 -7.45
N TRP A 310 14.98 -13.22 -6.51
CA TRP A 310 15.14 -13.88 -5.22
C TRP A 310 13.82 -13.97 -4.45
N ALA A 311 13.08 -12.86 -4.35
CA ALA A 311 11.83 -12.83 -3.61
C ALA A 311 10.75 -13.72 -4.22
N LEU A 312 10.57 -13.68 -5.54
CA LEU A 312 9.51 -14.43 -6.22
C LEU A 312 9.82 -15.93 -6.33
N ASN A 313 11.09 -16.31 -6.50
CA ASN A 313 11.46 -17.71 -6.72
C ASN A 313 11.85 -18.44 -5.43
N GLU A 314 12.52 -17.77 -4.50
CA GLU A 314 13.09 -18.41 -3.30
C GLU A 314 12.23 -18.17 -2.05
N ILE A 315 11.69 -16.96 -1.89
CA ILE A 315 11.03 -16.54 -0.64
C ILE A 315 9.53 -16.75 -0.70
N TYR A 316 8.86 -16.24 -1.72
CA TYR A 316 7.40 -16.32 -1.88
C TYR A 316 6.85 -17.74 -1.69
N PRO A 317 7.40 -18.79 -2.32
CA PRO A 317 6.83 -20.13 -2.18
C PRO A 317 6.88 -20.69 -0.74
N THR A 318 7.84 -20.22 0.06
CA THR A 318 7.97 -20.63 1.47
C THR A 318 6.98 -19.89 2.36
N ILE A 319 6.85 -18.56 2.19
CA ILE A 319 5.89 -17.73 2.92
C ILE A 319 4.45 -18.12 2.58
N GLU A 320 4.15 -18.37 1.31
CA GLU A 320 2.83 -18.82 0.86
C GLU A 320 2.44 -20.16 1.51
N ARG A 321 3.36 -21.14 1.50
CA ARG A 321 3.13 -22.45 2.13
C ARG A 321 2.92 -22.35 3.64
N ALA A 322 3.63 -21.43 4.30
CA ALA A 322 3.48 -21.15 5.73
C ALA A 322 2.22 -20.33 6.06
N GLY A 323 1.46 -19.87 5.06
CA GLY A 323 0.29 -19.01 5.27
C GLY A 323 0.65 -17.59 5.74
N ARG A 324 1.90 -17.14 5.60
CA ARG A 324 2.41 -15.91 6.24
C ARG A 324 2.39 -14.66 5.36
N ILE A 325 1.61 -14.64 4.28
CA ILE A 325 1.56 -13.51 3.33
C ILE A 325 1.12 -12.21 4.02
N GLY A 326 0.23 -12.27 5.01
CA GLY A 326 -0.18 -11.10 5.80
C GLY A 326 0.94 -10.47 6.63
N HIS A 327 2.12 -11.10 6.74
CA HIS A 327 3.27 -10.56 7.47
C HIS A 327 4.26 -9.76 6.60
N LEU A 328 3.93 -9.50 5.34
CA LEU A 328 4.72 -8.67 4.41
C LEU A 328 4.60 -7.16 4.64
N PHE A 329 3.72 -6.71 5.55
CA PHE A 329 3.40 -5.29 5.80
C PHE A 329 4.34 -4.61 6.81
N ARG A 330 5.60 -5.05 6.87
CA ARG A 330 6.65 -4.39 7.67
C ARG A 330 8.01 -4.65 7.06
N TYR A 331 8.95 -3.76 7.36
CA TYR A 331 10.34 -3.97 7.05
C TYR A 331 10.86 -5.24 7.74
N ARG A 332 11.57 -6.04 6.96
CA ARG A 332 12.26 -7.26 7.37
C ARG A 332 13.60 -7.34 6.64
N THR A 333 14.62 -7.73 7.37
CA THR A 333 15.90 -8.10 6.79
C THR A 333 15.75 -9.35 5.90
N PRO A 334 16.71 -9.61 4.99
CA PRO A 334 16.68 -10.82 4.17
C PRO A 334 16.63 -12.12 5.00
N VAL A 335 17.29 -12.14 6.16
CA VAL A 335 17.29 -13.30 7.07
C VAL A 335 15.90 -13.51 7.68
N GLU A 336 15.29 -12.45 8.22
CA GLU A 336 13.94 -12.53 8.79
C GLU A 336 12.88 -12.95 7.74
N LEU A 337 13.05 -12.55 6.47
CA LEU A 337 12.17 -13.01 5.38
C LEU A 337 12.32 -14.51 5.11
N GLN A 338 13.55 -15.05 5.17
CA GLN A 338 13.79 -16.49 5.03
C GLN A 338 13.23 -17.28 6.20
N GLU A 339 13.39 -16.78 7.43
CA GLU A 339 12.87 -17.40 8.65
C GLU A 339 11.34 -17.42 8.66
N LEU A 340 10.71 -16.36 8.16
CA LEU A 340 9.25 -16.26 8.06
C LEU A 340 8.62 -17.40 7.25
N GLY A 341 9.33 -17.94 6.25
CA GLY A 341 8.87 -19.05 5.43
C GLY A 341 9.18 -20.45 5.99
N ARG A 342 9.93 -20.54 7.09
CA ARG A 342 10.35 -21.81 7.71
C ARG A 342 9.58 -22.17 8.99
N ALA A 343 8.97 -21.17 9.63
CA ALA A 343 8.23 -21.32 10.90
C ALA A 343 6.79 -21.79 10.68
#